data_AF-A0AA97B8B6-F1
#
_entry.id   AF-A0AA97B8B6-F1
#
_cell.length_a   1.000
_cell.length_b   1.000
_cell.length_c   1.000
_cell.angle_alpha   90.00
_cell.angle_beta   90.00
_cell.angle_gamma   90.00
#
_symmetry.space_group_name_H-M   'P 1'
#
loop_
_entity.id
_entity.type
_entity.pdbx_description
1 polymer ?
#
loop_
_entity_poly.entity_id
_entity_poly.type
_entity_poly.pdbx_seq_one_letter_code
_entity_poly.pdbx_strand_id
1 'polypeptide(L)'
;MMGLIGCGEDDTYLYDVTLDAAALSNVPNECSGQLKAQFEGDGPATGIEAQQQWRLQRGEMDSMTLEMPDLNIRAPGISGYSVDADDEPDIFHGSVGADGGFQFVQTKVTNFGFEWGAYQAFSIVITSKHLDDTIQGHLWFRSEHLVAPPEADWDEAECVATIPFTGKRVKE
;
A
#
# COMPACT_ATOMS: atom_id res chain seq x y z
N MET A 1 -9.89 47.11 -17.37
CA MET A 1 -10.30 46.31 -16.21
C MET A 1 -10.81 44.98 -16.75
N MET A 2 -9.90 44.03 -16.97
CA MET A 2 -10.21 42.66 -17.36
C MET A 2 -9.69 41.80 -16.23
N GLY A 3 -10.61 41.11 -15.57
CA GLY A 3 -10.36 40.36 -14.34
C GLY A 3 -9.41 39.20 -14.59
N LEU A 4 -8.43 39.10 -13.70
CA LEU A 4 -7.60 37.93 -13.50
C LEU A 4 -8.50 36.71 -13.26
N ILE A 5 -8.53 35.79 -14.21
CA ILE A 5 -8.90 34.40 -13.94
C ILE A 5 -7.67 33.84 -13.23
N GLY A 6 -7.68 33.88 -11.90
CA GLY A 6 -6.71 33.13 -11.11
C GLY A 6 -6.97 31.65 -11.38
N CYS A 7 -6.14 31.04 -12.22
CA CYS A 7 -6.02 29.60 -12.34
C CYS A 7 -5.74 29.05 -10.95
N GLY A 8 -6.61 28.17 -10.44
CA GLY A 8 -6.33 27.42 -9.22
C GLY A 8 -5.00 26.71 -9.41
N GLU A 9 -4.11 26.83 -8.42
CA GLU A 9 -2.90 26.00 -8.38
C GLU A 9 -3.33 24.55 -8.62
N ASP A 10 -2.65 23.84 -9.53
CA ASP A 10 -2.90 22.43 -9.72
C ASP A 10 -2.76 21.75 -8.36
N ASP A 11 -3.86 21.24 -7.81
CA ASP A 11 -3.97 20.51 -6.53
C ASP A 11 -3.30 19.13 -6.62
N THR A 12 -2.26 19.04 -7.44
CA THR A 12 -1.44 17.89 -7.77
C THR A 12 -0.06 18.06 -7.14
N TYR A 13 0.40 17.01 -6.48
CA TYR A 13 1.65 16.97 -5.75
C TYR A 13 2.45 15.75 -6.19
N LEU A 14 3.65 15.97 -6.70
CA LEU A 14 4.58 14.90 -7.06
C LEU A 14 5.60 14.69 -5.94
N TYR A 15 5.85 13.43 -5.59
CA TYR A 15 6.82 13.03 -4.58
C TYR A 15 7.73 11.94 -5.12
N ASP A 16 9.03 12.13 -4.94
CA ASP A 16 9.99 11.03 -5.01
C ASP A 16 9.92 10.29 -3.67
N VAL A 17 9.35 9.09 -3.70
CA VAL A 17 9.12 8.21 -2.55
C VAL A 17 10.23 7.18 -2.45
N THR A 18 10.70 6.98 -1.23
CA THR A 18 11.66 5.94 -0.86
C THR A 18 11.02 5.04 0.18
N LEU A 19 10.82 3.78 -0.19
CA LEU A 19 10.54 2.70 0.75
C LEU A 19 11.84 2.36 1.48
N ASP A 20 11.76 2.08 2.78
CA ASP A 20 12.94 1.73 3.56
C ASP A 20 13.58 0.44 2.99
N ALA A 21 14.78 0.55 2.43
CA ALA A 21 15.47 -0.58 1.81
C ALA A 21 15.87 -1.66 2.82
N ALA A 22 16.14 -1.29 4.08
CA ALA A 22 16.39 -2.26 5.14
C ALA A 22 15.09 -3.02 5.45
N ALA A 23 13.95 -2.30 5.53
CA ALA A 23 12.64 -2.93 5.68
C ALA A 23 12.30 -3.82 4.49
N LEU A 24 12.57 -3.40 3.25
CA LEU A 24 12.33 -4.24 2.07
C LEU A 24 13.22 -5.49 2.03
N SER A 25 14.45 -5.42 2.54
CA SER A 25 15.33 -6.60 2.58
C SER A 25 14.93 -7.63 3.63
N ASN A 26 14.16 -7.21 4.64
CA ASN A 26 13.73 -8.04 5.76
C ASN A 26 12.40 -7.52 6.32
N VAL A 27 11.31 -7.71 5.57
CA VAL A 27 9.98 -7.25 5.95
C VAL A 27 9.52 -8.12 7.11
N PRO A 28 9.34 -7.56 8.32
CA PRO A 28 8.76 -8.33 9.40
C PRO A 28 7.27 -8.53 9.12
N ASN A 29 6.79 -9.73 9.42
CA ASN A 29 5.37 -9.98 9.48
C ASN A 29 4.97 -10.47 10.88
N GLU A 30 3.74 -10.17 11.26
CA GLU A 30 3.14 -10.67 12.48
C GLU A 30 1.97 -11.55 12.06
N CYS A 31 2.01 -12.84 12.44
CA CYS A 31 0.95 -13.77 12.11
C CYS A 31 0.24 -14.29 13.35
N SER A 32 -1.05 -14.58 13.19
CA SER A 32 -1.90 -15.22 14.18
C SER A 32 -2.65 -16.41 13.56
N GLY A 33 -3.30 -17.22 14.38
CA GLY A 33 -3.97 -18.46 13.93
C GLY A 33 -3.13 -19.72 14.11
N GLN A 34 -3.72 -20.86 13.74
CA GLN A 34 -3.14 -22.19 13.96
C GLN A 34 -1.96 -22.47 13.02
N LEU A 35 -1.99 -21.89 11.81
CA LEU A 35 -0.91 -22.05 10.82
C LEU A 35 0.18 -20.97 10.92
N LYS A 36 0.14 -20.08 11.92
CA LYS A 36 1.05 -18.91 11.96
C LYS A 36 2.52 -19.26 11.77
N ALA A 37 3.00 -20.36 12.36
CA ALA A 37 4.41 -20.76 12.29
C ALA A 37 4.89 -21.12 10.87
N GLN A 38 3.97 -21.33 9.93
CA GLN A 38 4.28 -21.62 8.54
C GLN A 38 4.41 -20.35 7.69
N PHE A 39 3.78 -19.26 8.12
CA PHE A 39 3.73 -17.99 7.39
C PHE A 39 4.52 -16.87 8.08
N GLU A 40 4.75 -16.98 9.39
CA GLU A 40 5.50 -16.04 10.22
C GLU A 40 7.01 -16.15 9.95
N GLY A 41 7.65 -15.00 9.79
CA GLY A 41 9.08 -14.88 9.56
C GLY A 41 9.43 -13.61 8.79
N ASP A 42 10.71 -13.27 8.82
CA ASP A 42 11.20 -12.11 8.08
C ASP A 42 11.83 -12.55 6.76
N GLY A 43 11.73 -11.69 5.75
CA GLY A 43 12.31 -11.96 4.46
C GLY A 43 12.16 -10.82 3.48
N PRO A 44 12.85 -10.90 2.33
CA PRO A 44 12.83 -9.82 1.37
C PRO A 44 11.46 -9.68 0.71
N ALA A 45 11.02 -8.44 0.52
CA ALA A 45 9.99 -8.11 -0.45
C ALA A 45 10.56 -8.14 -1.87
N THR A 46 9.76 -8.60 -2.82
CA THR A 46 10.08 -8.62 -4.25
C THR A 46 8.94 -8.03 -5.06
N GLY A 47 9.26 -7.49 -6.24
CA GLY A 47 8.29 -6.90 -7.17
C GLY A 47 7.79 -5.50 -6.78
N ILE A 48 8.44 -4.88 -5.80
CA ILE A 48 8.29 -3.45 -5.49
C ILE A 48 9.65 -2.77 -5.51
N GLU A 49 9.74 -1.64 -6.20
CA GLU A 49 10.96 -0.84 -6.24
C GLU A 49 11.11 0.03 -4.99
N ALA A 50 12.34 0.13 -4.46
CA ALA A 50 12.60 0.94 -3.27
C ALA A 50 12.45 2.45 -3.51
N GLN A 51 12.63 2.91 -4.75
CA GLN A 51 12.48 4.31 -5.16
C GLN A 51 11.41 4.40 -6.22
N GLN A 52 10.43 5.27 -6.01
CA GLN A 52 9.26 5.42 -6.87
C GLN A 52 8.86 6.89 -6.93
N GLN A 53 8.12 7.28 -7.96
CA GLN A 53 7.50 8.59 -8.03
C GLN A 53 5.99 8.46 -7.89
N TRP A 54 5.41 9.16 -6.91
CA TRP A 54 3.98 9.12 -6.63
C TRP A 54 3.35 10.47 -6.94
N ARG A 55 2.12 10.44 -7.44
CA ARG A 55 1.32 11.64 -7.73
C ARG A 55 0.08 11.63 -6.85
N LEU A 56 -0.04 12.64 -6.00
CA LEU A 56 -1.23 12.85 -5.17
C LEU A 56 -2.05 14.00 -5.75
N GLN A 57 -3.36 13.83 -5.79
CA GLN A 57 -4.29 14.84 -6.25
C GLN A 57 -5.40 15.03 -5.20
N ARG A 58 -5.61 16.27 -4.74
CA ARG A 58 -6.76 16.58 -3.89
C ARG A 58 -8.03 16.66 -4.73
N GLY A 59 -9.11 16.12 -4.19
CA GLY A 59 -10.45 16.26 -4.73
C GLY A 59 -11.33 17.11 -3.80
N GLU A 60 -12.64 17.06 -4.03
CA GLU A 60 -13.63 17.74 -3.20
C GLU A 60 -13.84 17.00 -1.86
N MET A 61 -14.33 17.71 -0.83
CA MET A 61 -14.80 17.11 0.44
C MET A 61 -13.82 16.10 1.05
N ASP A 62 -12.56 16.50 1.21
CA ASP A 62 -11.47 15.69 1.81
C ASP A 62 -11.08 14.41 1.03
N SER A 63 -11.60 14.22 -0.18
CA SER A 63 -11.17 13.13 -1.06
C SER A 63 -9.76 13.37 -1.61
N MET A 64 -9.02 12.28 -1.81
CA MET A 64 -7.74 12.30 -2.51
C MET A 64 -7.61 11.12 -3.46
N THR A 65 -6.82 11.31 -4.51
CA THR A 65 -6.35 10.25 -5.39
C THR A 65 -4.85 10.15 -5.26
N LEU A 66 -4.33 8.93 -5.22
CA LEU A 66 -2.91 8.60 -5.27
C LEU A 66 -2.68 7.72 -6.49
N GLU A 67 -1.76 8.15 -7.35
CA GLU A 67 -1.26 7.39 -8.49
C GLU A 67 0.19 7.00 -8.17
N MET A 68 0.50 5.71 -8.24
CA MET A 68 1.84 5.16 -7.99
C MET A 68 2.20 4.09 -9.02
N PRO A 69 3.48 3.74 -9.20
CA PRO A 69 3.85 2.62 -10.09
C PRO A 69 3.13 1.33 -9.69
N ASP A 70 2.88 0.46 -10.67
CA ASP A 70 2.24 -0.85 -10.49
C ASP A 70 2.84 -1.60 -9.28
N LEU A 71 1.95 -1.98 -8.38
CA LEU A 71 2.24 -2.67 -7.14
C LEU A 71 2.02 -4.16 -7.36
N ASN A 72 3.12 -4.89 -7.54
CA ASN A 72 3.13 -6.35 -7.62
C ASN A 72 4.09 -6.94 -6.60
N ILE A 73 3.66 -7.04 -5.34
CA ILE A 73 4.55 -7.37 -4.22
C ILE A 73 4.36 -8.82 -3.74
N ARG A 74 5.49 -9.45 -3.37
CA ARG A 74 5.53 -10.69 -2.59
C ARG A 74 6.48 -10.53 -1.42
N ALA A 75 6.08 -11.00 -0.24
CA ALA A 75 6.90 -11.05 0.98
C ALA A 75 6.36 -12.15 1.92
N PRO A 76 7.07 -12.54 2.99
CA PRO A 76 6.49 -13.42 4.02
C PRO A 76 5.13 -12.90 4.54
N GLY A 77 4.12 -13.76 4.64
CA GLY A 77 2.75 -13.37 5.00
C GLY A 77 1.99 -12.57 3.94
N ILE A 78 2.66 -12.17 2.85
CA ILE A 78 2.09 -11.63 1.62
C ILE A 78 2.42 -12.62 0.50
N SER A 79 1.64 -13.71 0.41
CA SER A 79 1.76 -14.76 -0.62
C SER A 79 1.77 -14.23 -2.06
N GLY A 80 1.29 -13.00 -2.24
CA GLY A 80 1.36 -12.17 -3.42
C GLY A 80 0.22 -11.17 -3.39
N TYR A 81 0.48 -9.92 -3.74
CA TYR A 81 -0.53 -8.88 -3.88
C TYR A 81 -0.26 -8.10 -5.16
N SER A 82 -1.27 -8.04 -6.02
CA SER A 82 -1.31 -7.10 -7.14
C SER A 82 -2.60 -6.30 -7.08
N VAL A 83 -2.56 -5.03 -7.45
CA VAL A 83 -3.75 -4.18 -7.54
C VAL A 83 -4.55 -4.63 -8.76
N ASP A 84 -3.95 -4.56 -9.94
CA ASP A 84 -4.48 -5.12 -11.17
C ASP A 84 -3.44 -6.00 -11.90
N ALA A 85 -3.49 -6.02 -13.23
CA ALA A 85 -2.66 -6.85 -14.10
C ALA A 85 -2.31 -6.10 -15.40
N ASP A 86 -2.32 -4.77 -15.38
CA ASP A 86 -1.81 -3.96 -16.47
C ASP A 86 -0.41 -3.41 -16.15
N ASP A 87 0.18 -2.68 -17.09
CA ASP A 87 1.49 -2.04 -16.93
C ASP A 87 1.33 -0.53 -16.70
N GLU A 88 0.13 -0.06 -16.33
CA GLU A 88 -0.16 1.34 -16.03
C GLU A 88 0.02 1.63 -14.52
N PRO A 89 0.15 2.91 -14.12
CA PRO A 89 0.19 3.26 -12.71
C PRO A 89 -1.11 2.90 -11.98
N ASP A 90 -0.98 2.33 -10.78
CA ASP A 90 -2.09 2.05 -9.89
C ASP A 90 -2.70 3.32 -9.34
N ILE A 91 -4.04 3.40 -9.39
CA ILE A 91 -4.81 4.53 -8.88
C ILE A 91 -5.60 4.11 -7.64
N PHE A 92 -5.29 4.76 -6.52
CA PHE A 92 -5.97 4.59 -5.25
C PHE A 92 -6.81 5.81 -4.90
N HIS A 93 -8.05 5.56 -4.48
CA HIS A 93 -8.92 6.58 -3.91
C HIS A 93 -8.87 6.51 -2.38
N GLY A 94 -8.71 7.68 -1.76
CA GLY A 94 -8.55 7.81 -0.34
C GLY A 94 -9.19 9.08 0.19
N SER A 95 -9.00 9.32 1.48
CA SER A 95 -9.51 10.50 2.16
C SER A 95 -8.62 10.87 3.33
N VAL A 96 -8.90 12.03 3.93
CA VAL A 96 -8.30 12.41 5.21
C VAL A 96 -8.67 11.37 6.28
N GLY A 97 -7.66 10.76 6.90
CA GLY A 97 -7.83 9.80 7.98
C GLY A 97 -8.27 10.47 9.28
N ALA A 98 -8.85 9.70 10.20
CA ALA A 98 -9.41 10.21 11.46
C ALA A 98 -8.41 11.02 12.31
N ASP A 99 -7.12 10.70 12.23
CA ASP A 99 -6.05 11.37 12.99
C ASP A 99 -5.42 12.58 12.25
N GLY A 100 -5.98 12.93 11.09
CA GLY A 100 -5.61 14.10 10.29
C GLY A 100 -4.58 13.85 9.20
N GLY A 101 -4.12 12.60 8.99
CA GLY A 101 -3.29 12.18 7.83
C GLY A 101 -4.14 11.81 6.62
N PHE A 102 -3.61 10.99 5.70
CA PHE A 102 -4.35 10.46 4.54
C PHE A 102 -4.30 8.95 4.51
N GLN A 103 -5.42 8.33 4.12
CA GLN A 103 -5.51 6.88 4.02
C GLN A 103 -6.15 6.46 2.70
N PHE A 104 -5.51 5.48 2.08
CA PHE A 104 -5.97 4.78 0.88
C PHE A 104 -6.13 3.32 1.25
N VAL A 105 -7.26 2.69 0.93
CA VAL A 105 -7.54 1.30 1.27
C VAL A 105 -8.05 0.58 0.04
N GLN A 106 -7.47 -0.59 -0.23
CA GLN A 106 -7.93 -1.50 -1.24
C GLN A 106 -8.09 -2.89 -0.62
N THR A 107 -9.16 -3.59 -0.99
CA THR A 107 -9.42 -4.96 -0.55
C THR A 107 -9.59 -5.85 -1.77
N LYS A 108 -8.98 -7.03 -1.74
CA LYS A 108 -9.02 -8.02 -2.80
C LYS A 108 -9.25 -9.40 -2.20
N VAL A 109 -9.96 -10.26 -2.93
CA VAL A 109 -10.01 -11.70 -2.63
C VAL A 109 -9.16 -12.40 -3.67
N THR A 110 -8.10 -13.08 -3.25
CA THR A 110 -7.23 -13.85 -4.15
C THR A 110 -7.56 -15.33 -4.05
N ASN A 111 -8.13 -15.88 -5.13
CA ASN A 111 -8.44 -17.31 -5.22
C ASN A 111 -7.18 -18.08 -5.62
N PHE A 112 -6.67 -18.95 -4.76
CA PHE A 112 -5.50 -19.79 -5.04
C PHE A 112 -5.85 -21.05 -5.85
N GLY A 113 -6.70 -20.93 -6.88
CA GLY A 113 -7.08 -22.05 -7.76
C GLY A 113 -7.88 -23.18 -7.09
N PHE A 114 -8.20 -23.06 -5.81
CA PHE A 114 -9.14 -23.88 -5.05
C PHE A 114 -10.26 -22.99 -4.49
N GLU A 115 -11.38 -23.57 -4.05
CA GLU A 115 -12.59 -22.90 -3.54
C GLU A 115 -12.38 -22.00 -2.29
N TRP A 116 -11.13 -21.76 -1.88
CA TRP A 116 -10.72 -21.02 -0.70
C TRP A 116 -9.69 -19.97 -1.13
N GLY A 117 -10.08 -18.69 -1.08
CA GLY A 117 -9.20 -17.56 -1.39
C GLY A 117 -8.71 -16.88 -0.11
N ALA A 118 -7.51 -16.30 -0.15
CA ALA A 118 -7.08 -15.40 0.92
C ALA A 118 -7.79 -14.05 0.74
N TYR A 119 -8.25 -13.48 1.84
CA TYR A 119 -8.75 -12.10 1.84
C TYR A 119 -7.57 -11.19 2.13
N GLN A 120 -7.29 -10.28 1.22
CA GLN A 120 -6.16 -9.37 1.34
C GLN A 120 -6.65 -7.93 1.40
N ALA A 121 -6.08 -7.17 2.31
CA ALA A 121 -6.24 -5.73 2.37
C ALA A 121 -4.88 -5.08 2.23
N PHE A 122 -4.83 -4.04 1.42
CA PHE A 122 -3.69 -3.16 1.27
C PHE A 122 -4.11 -1.75 1.65
N SER A 123 -3.27 -1.07 2.42
CA SER A 123 -3.47 0.33 2.76
C SER A 123 -2.18 1.11 2.64
N ILE A 124 -2.32 2.35 2.17
CA ILE A 124 -1.27 3.35 2.21
C ILE A 124 -1.72 4.40 3.22
N VAL A 125 -0.92 4.58 4.27
CA VAL A 125 -1.18 5.56 5.32
C VAL A 125 -0.10 6.62 5.29
N ILE A 126 -0.46 7.84 4.88
CA ILE A 126 0.38 9.02 5.02
C ILE A 126 0.05 9.68 6.35
N THR A 127 1.02 9.70 7.26
CA THR A 127 0.84 10.25 8.62
C THR A 127 0.99 11.77 8.67
N SER A 128 1.61 12.37 7.66
CA SER A 128 1.69 13.82 7.50
C SER A 128 0.29 14.42 7.34
N LYS A 129 -0.04 15.44 8.14
CA LYS A 129 -1.36 16.08 8.11
C LYS A 129 -1.58 17.03 6.94
N HIS A 130 -0.49 17.41 6.31
CA HIS A 130 -0.45 18.34 5.19
C HIS A 130 0.47 17.77 4.11
N LEU A 131 0.16 18.08 2.84
CA LEU A 131 0.99 17.72 1.68
C LEU A 131 2.07 18.79 1.49
N ASP A 132 3.04 18.78 2.41
CA ASP A 132 4.15 19.73 2.46
C ASP A 132 5.34 19.23 1.61
N ASP A 133 6.55 19.72 1.91
CA ASP A 133 7.79 19.33 1.24
C ASP A 133 8.18 17.85 1.45
N THR A 134 7.67 17.23 2.51
CA THR A 134 7.96 15.85 2.85
C THR A 134 6.70 15.13 3.32
N ILE A 135 6.53 13.90 2.86
CA ILE A 135 5.54 12.97 3.38
C ILE A 135 6.24 11.79 4.06
N GLN A 136 5.57 11.20 5.04
CA GLN A 136 6.03 9.97 5.66
C GLN A 136 4.82 9.11 6.01
N GLY A 137 5.02 7.80 5.98
CA GLY A 137 3.92 6.87 6.11
C GLY A 137 4.37 5.43 6.12
N HIS A 138 3.41 4.54 5.90
CA HIS A 138 3.66 3.13 5.73
C HIS A 138 2.67 2.52 4.75
N LEU A 139 3.17 1.50 4.05
CA LEU A 139 2.36 0.49 3.38
C LEU A 139 1.96 -0.55 4.43
N TRP A 140 0.70 -0.93 4.45
CA TRP A 140 0.16 -1.93 5.35
C TRP A 140 -0.53 -3.02 4.55
N PHE A 141 -0.12 -4.25 4.76
CA PHE A 141 -0.69 -5.42 4.12
C PHE A 141 -1.27 -6.33 5.19
N ARG A 142 -2.49 -6.81 4.95
CA ARG A 142 -3.12 -7.86 5.74
C ARG A 142 -3.57 -8.97 4.82
N SER A 143 -3.21 -10.20 5.16
CA SER A 143 -3.70 -11.41 4.52
C SER A 143 -4.44 -12.23 5.57
N GLU A 144 -5.69 -12.57 5.30
CA GLU A 144 -6.52 -13.46 6.11
C GLU A 144 -6.78 -14.75 5.33
N HIS A 145 -7.17 -15.81 6.05
CA HIS A 145 -7.49 -17.12 5.46
C HIS A 145 -6.30 -17.74 4.69
N LEU A 146 -5.06 -17.53 5.17
CA LEU A 146 -3.88 -18.18 4.60
C LEU A 146 -3.88 -19.67 4.96
N VAL A 147 -3.92 -20.52 3.93
CA VAL A 147 -3.94 -21.99 4.05
C VAL A 147 -2.70 -22.59 3.38
N ALA A 148 -2.15 -23.66 3.96
CA ALA A 148 -0.95 -24.32 3.44
C ALA A 148 -1.27 -25.73 2.87
N PRO A 149 -0.73 -26.10 1.69
CA PRO A 149 -0.84 -27.47 1.19
C PRO A 149 0.05 -28.46 2.00
N PRO A 150 -0.28 -29.77 2.07
CA PRO A 150 -1.46 -30.44 1.54
C PRO A 150 -2.51 -30.69 2.65
N GLU A 151 -3.80 -30.50 2.32
CA GLU A 151 -4.98 -31.05 3.01
C GLU A 151 -5.58 -30.31 4.25
N ALA A 152 -6.85 -29.95 4.06
CA ALA A 152 -8.04 -30.44 4.79
C ALA A 152 -8.42 -29.93 6.19
N ASP A 153 -7.60 -29.18 6.90
CA ASP A 153 -8.06 -28.53 8.14
C ASP A 153 -8.42 -27.06 7.90
N TRP A 154 -9.49 -26.59 8.57
CA TRP A 154 -9.94 -25.19 8.63
C TRP A 154 -8.95 -24.28 9.37
N ASP A 155 -7.72 -24.76 9.55
CA ASP A 155 -6.65 -24.06 10.21
C ASP A 155 -6.14 -23.01 9.25
N GLU A 156 -6.15 -21.77 9.72
CA GLU A 156 -5.79 -20.60 8.92
C GLU A 156 -4.74 -19.78 9.65
N ALA A 157 -4.04 -18.94 8.89
CA ALA A 157 -3.27 -17.85 9.45
C ALA A 157 -3.80 -16.49 8.95
N GLU A 158 -3.70 -15.50 9.82
CA GLU A 158 -3.81 -14.09 9.46
C GLU A 158 -2.45 -13.46 9.65
N CYS A 159 -1.94 -12.76 8.65
CA CYS A 159 -0.64 -12.11 8.70
C CYS A 159 -0.76 -10.63 8.37
N VAL A 160 0.04 -9.82 9.04
CA VAL A 160 0.17 -8.39 8.82
C VAL A 160 1.63 -8.06 8.53
N ALA A 161 1.88 -7.22 7.52
CA ALA A 161 3.19 -6.71 7.20
C ALA A 161 3.14 -5.19 6.99
N THR A 162 4.16 -4.49 7.48
CA THR A 162 4.24 -3.03 7.41
C THR A 162 5.57 -2.60 6.81
N ILE A 163 5.52 -1.75 5.78
CA ILE A 163 6.72 -1.23 5.10
C ILE A 163 6.70 0.30 5.21
N PRO A 164 7.62 0.91 5.99
CA PRO A 164 7.67 2.36 6.13
C PRO A 164 8.22 3.02 4.85
N PHE A 165 7.78 4.25 4.61
CA PHE A 165 8.27 5.08 3.52
C PHE A 165 8.42 6.55 3.91
N THR A 166 9.25 7.24 3.15
CA THR A 166 9.34 8.70 3.13
C THR A 166 9.22 9.20 1.71
N GLY A 167 8.72 10.41 1.51
CA GLY A 167 8.66 11.04 0.20
C GLY A 167 9.09 12.49 0.27
N LYS A 168 9.78 12.96 -0.77
CA LYS A 168 10.19 14.35 -0.91
C LYS A 168 9.49 14.97 -2.10
N ARG A 169 8.89 16.15 -1.92
CA ARG A 169 8.17 16.85 -2.96
C ARG A 169 9.12 17.24 -4.08
N VAL A 170 8.73 16.91 -5.31
CA VAL A 170 9.39 17.39 -6.53
C VAL A 170 8.91 18.81 -6.77
N LYS A 171 9.83 19.78 -6.72
CA LYS A 171 9.54 21.19 -7.01
C LYS A 171 10.13 21.51 -8.37
N GLU A 172 9.31 22.04 -9.27
CA GLU A 172 9.75 22.61 -10.55
C GLU A 172 10.64 23.85 -10.36
#